data_AF-A0A8J3IIM1-F1
#
_entry.id   AF-A0A8J3IIM1-F1
#
_cell.length_a   1.000
_cell.length_b   1.000
_cell.length_c   1.000
_cell.angle_alpha   90.00
_cell.angle_beta   90.00
_cell.angle_gamma   90.00
#
_symmetry.space_group_name_H-M   'P 1'
#
loop_
_entity.id
_entity.type
_entity.pdbx_description
1 polymer ?
#
loop_
_entity_poly.entity_id
_entity_poly.type
_entity_poly.pdbx_seq_one_letter_code
_entity_poly.pdbx_strand_id
1 'polypeptide(L)'
;MYDALIARKCRLDERTRRLVGRKKVIGRLAGQMLSVIYALLRKDHELLCQAPPGVLPPEPQLYDPEIHRKHRQGHYQPTKPRSYGEIRFPSD
;
A
#
# COMPACT_ATOMS: atom_id res chain seq x y z
N MET A 1 15.59 13.62 2.67
CA MET A 1 14.16 13.27 2.88
C MET A 1 13.91 12.65 4.26
N TYR A 2 14.73 11.69 4.72
CA TYR A 2 14.61 11.07 6.05
C TYR A 2 14.86 12.04 7.22
N ASP A 3 15.83 12.94 7.10
CA ASP A 3 16.19 13.88 8.18
C ASP A 3 15.07 14.88 8.48
N ALA A 4 14.34 15.33 7.46
CA ALA A 4 13.18 16.20 7.63
C ALA A 4 12.05 15.53 8.42
N LEU A 5 11.81 14.22 8.19
CA LEU A 5 10.83 13.43 8.94
C LEU A 5 11.26 13.25 10.40
N ILE A 6 12.54 12.98 10.63
CA ILE A 6 13.10 12.83 11.96
C ILE A 6 13.03 14.15 12.73
N ALA A 7 13.43 15.27 12.13
CA ALA A 7 13.33 16.60 12.73
C ALA A 7 11.88 16.99 13.07
N ARG A 8 10.92 16.60 12.24
CA ARG A 8 9.49 16.92 12.42
C ARG A 8 8.77 16.00 13.40
N LYS A 9 9.29 14.80 13.67
CA LYS A 9 8.66 13.76 14.51
C LYS A 9 9.40 13.49 15.83
N CYS A 10 10.67 13.86 15.95
CA CYS A 10 11.45 13.71 17.17
C CYS A 10 11.41 15.00 17.99
N ARG A 11 11.45 14.88 19.31
CA ARG A 11 11.59 16.04 20.21
C ARG A 11 13.08 16.38 20.33
N LEU A 12 13.42 17.66 20.25
CA LEU A 12 14.74 18.13 20.60
C LEU A 12 14.85 18.14 22.14
N ASP A 13 15.83 17.44 22.69
CA ASP A 13 16.18 17.55 24.10
C ASP A 13 17.04 18.80 24.29
N GLU A 14 16.53 19.78 25.02
CA GLU A 14 17.20 21.07 25.24
C GLU A 14 18.48 20.95 26.06
N ARG A 15 18.60 19.92 26.91
CA ARG A 15 19.77 19.71 27.77
C ARG A 15 20.97 19.16 27.01
N THR A 16 20.71 18.30 26.02
CA THR A 16 21.77 17.62 25.25
C THR A 16 21.86 18.07 23.79
N ARG A 17 20.91 18.93 23.35
CA ARG A 17 20.70 19.35 21.95
C ARG A 17 20.57 18.18 20.96
N ARG A 18 20.14 17.00 21.43
CA ARG A 18 19.96 15.80 20.60
C ARG A 18 18.48 15.52 20.34
N LEU A 19 18.19 14.96 19.18
CA LEU A 19 16.83 14.51 18.83
C LEU A 19 16.53 13.18 19.53
N VAL A 20 15.60 13.20 20.47
CA VAL A 20 15.15 12.02 21.23
C VAL A 20 13.93 11.41 20.56
N GLY A 21 13.87 10.07 20.53
CA GLY A 21 12.77 9.33 19.92
C GLY A 21 13.01 8.86 18.49
N ARG A 22 14.20 9.07 17.92
CA ARG A 22 14.55 8.63 16.56
C ARG A 22 14.28 7.13 16.33
N LYS A 23 14.68 6.26 17.27
CA LYS A 23 14.41 4.82 17.19
C LYS A 23 12.91 4.50 17.16
N LYS A 24 12.11 5.23 17.95
CA LYS A 24 10.64 5.08 18.00
C LYS A 24 9.98 5.52 16.68
N VAL A 25 10.46 6.62 16.09
CA VAL A 25 9.98 7.11 14.79
C VAL A 25 10.33 6.12 13.68
N ILE A 26 11.56 5.62 13.64
CA ILE A 26 11.99 4.61 12.66
C ILE A 26 11.18 3.33 12.83
N GLY A 27 11.02 2.82 14.05
CA GLY A 27 10.21 1.62 14.31
C GLY A 27 8.76 1.79 13.85
N ARG A 28 8.16 2.97 14.07
CA ARG A 28 6.82 3.28 13.58
C ARG A 28 6.75 3.29 12.05
N LEU A 29 7.71 3.91 11.37
CA LEU A 29 7.77 3.94 9.91
C LEU A 29 7.94 2.53 9.34
N ALA A 30 8.85 1.74 9.91
CA ALA A 30 9.06 0.35 9.54
C ALA A 30 7.78 -0.48 9.71
N GLY A 31 7.08 -0.32 10.84
CA GLY A 31 5.79 -0.97 11.07
C GLY A 31 4.73 -0.58 10.04
N GLN A 32 4.62 0.71 9.72
CA GLN A 32 3.69 1.20 8.68
C GLN A 32 4.01 0.61 7.31
N MET A 33 5.29 0.55 6.93
CA MET A 33 5.72 -0.06 5.67
C MET A 33 5.43 -1.56 5.64
N LEU A 34 5.76 -2.28 6.72
CA LEU A 34 5.53 -3.72 6.82
C LEU A 34 4.04 -4.07 6.72
N SER A 35 3.16 -3.30 7.37
CA SER A 35 1.71 -3.48 7.27
C SER A 35 1.21 -3.33 5.83
N VAL A 36 1.71 -2.35 5.09
CA VAL A 36 1.33 -2.14 3.68
C VAL A 36 1.84 -3.30 2.82
N ILE A 37 3.10 -3.69 2.97
CA ILE A 37 3.69 -4.82 2.23
C ILE A 37 2.90 -6.10 2.50
N TYR A 38 2.62 -6.41 3.77
CA TYR A 38 1.84 -7.58 4.15
C TYR A 38 0.43 -7.56 3.52
N ALA A 39 -0.27 -6.43 3.57
CA ALA A 39 -1.61 -6.32 3.01
C ALA A 39 -1.63 -6.55 1.48
N LEU A 40 -0.61 -6.04 0.76
CA LEU A 40 -0.47 -6.27 -0.68
C LEU A 40 -0.20 -7.74 -0.98
N LEU A 41 0.80 -8.33 -0.32
CA LEU A 41 1.16 -9.74 -0.51
C LEU A 41 -0.01 -10.68 -0.16
N ARG A 42 -0.77 -10.37 0.89
CA ARG A 42 -1.94 -11.16 1.28
C ARG A 42 -3.03 -11.10 0.22
N LYS A 43 -3.31 -9.92 -0.32
CA LYS A 43 -4.28 -9.74 -1.40
C LYS A 43 -3.86 -10.50 -2.66
N ASP A 44 -2.57 -10.45 -3.02
CA ASP A 44 -2.06 -11.17 -4.20
C ASP A 44 -2.12 -12.68 -3.98
N HIS A 45 -1.78 -13.16 -2.78
CA HIS A 45 -1.92 -14.57 -2.43
C HIS A 45 -3.38 -15.05 -2.55
N GLU A 46 -4.33 -14.29 -2.01
CA GLU A 46 -5.76 -14.62 -2.13
C GLU A 46 -6.23 -14.66 -3.58
N LEU A 47 -5.75 -13.73 -4.40
CA LEU A 47 -6.05 -13.69 -5.83
C LEU A 47 -5.49 -14.91 -6.57
N LEU A 48 -4.23 -15.27 -6.30
CA LEU A 48 -3.57 -16.42 -6.92
C LEU A 48 -4.21 -17.74 -6.49
N CYS A 49 -4.66 -17.86 -5.24
CA CYS A 49 -5.38 -19.04 -4.76
C CYS A 49 -6.76 -19.21 -5.39
N GLN A 50 -7.40 -18.11 -5.83
CA GLN A 50 -8.71 -18.16 -6.49
C GLN A 50 -8.62 -18.29 -8.02
N ALA A 51 -7.42 -18.15 -8.58
CA ALA A 51 -7.21 -18.26 -10.02
C ALA A 51 -7.35 -19.73 -10.48
N PRO A 52 -8.18 -20.00 -11.51
CA PRO A 52 -8.23 -21.32 -12.12
C PRO A 52 -6.87 -21.73 -12.70
N PRO A 53 -6.52 -23.03 -12.71
CA PRO A 53 -5.31 -23.52 -13.34
C PRO A 53 -5.20 -23.05 -14.80
N GLY A 54 -4.03 -22.53 -15.18
CA GLY A 54 -3.75 -22.07 -16.55
C GLY A 54 -4.25 -20.66 -16.89
N VAL A 55 -4.96 -19.98 -15.98
CA VAL A 55 -5.36 -18.57 -16.16
C VAL A 55 -4.28 -17.67 -15.59
N LEU A 56 -3.78 -16.74 -16.41
CA LEU A 56 -2.83 -15.72 -15.96
C LEU A 56 -3.54 -14.72 -15.03
N PRO A 57 -2.96 -14.40 -13.86
CA PRO A 57 -3.52 -13.39 -12.97
C PRO A 57 -3.50 -12.01 -13.66
N PRO A 58 -4.40 -11.09 -13.27
CA PRO A 58 -4.36 -9.72 -13.74
C PRO A 58 -3.04 -9.06 -13.35
N GLU A 59 -2.59 -8.09 -14.14
CA GLU A 59 -1.37 -7.37 -13.85
C GLU A 59 -1.44 -6.66 -12.49
N PRO A 60 -0.33 -6.62 -11.73
CA PRO A 60 -0.29 -5.91 -10.47
C PRO A 60 -0.56 -4.43 -10.69
N GLN A 61 -1.58 -3.90 -10.01
CA GLN A 61 -1.90 -2.49 -10.07
C GLN A 61 -0.77 -1.68 -9.43
N LEU A 62 -0.02 -0.94 -10.25
CA LEU A 62 0.97 0.00 -9.76
C LEU A 62 0.29 1.20 -9.08
N TYR A 63 1.00 1.78 -8.12
CA TYR A 63 0.53 2.98 -7.43
C TYR A 63 0.31 4.12 -8.44
N ASP A 64 -0.92 4.60 -8.52
CA ASP A 64 -1.28 5.79 -9.29
C ASP A 64 -1.48 7.00 -8.34
N PRO A 65 -0.62 8.04 -8.43
CA PRO A 65 -0.73 9.25 -7.62
C PRO A 65 -2.09 9.95 -7.74
N GLU A 66 -2.74 9.90 -8.90
CA GLU A 66 -3.99 10.59 -9.18
C GLU A 66 -5.17 9.89 -8.49
N ILE A 67 -5.18 8.56 -8.49
CA ILE A 67 -6.16 7.76 -7.72
C ILE A 67 -6.00 8.06 -6.22
N HIS A 68 -4.76 8.09 -5.72
CA HIS A 68 -4.52 8.38 -4.31
C HIS A 68 -4.95 9.81 -3.92
N ARG A 69 -4.74 10.79 -4.81
CA ARG A 69 -5.20 12.17 -4.61
C ARG A 69 -6.72 12.24 -4.50
N LYS A 70 -7.46 11.60 -5.41
CA LYS A 70 -8.93 11.52 -5.38
C LYS A 70 -9.43 10.85 -4.10
N HIS A 71 -8.74 9.81 -3.63
CA HIS A 71 -9.08 9.14 -2.36
C HIS A 71 -8.92 10.06 -1.15
N ARG A 72 -7.86 10.87 -1.10
CA ARG A 72 -7.67 11.84 0.01
C ARG A 72 -8.68 12.98 0.01
N GLN A 73 -9.26 13.30 -1.14
CA GLN A 73 -10.27 14.36 -1.30
C GLN A 73 -11.69 13.87 -1.00
N GLY A 74 -11.87 12.62 -0.55
CA GLY A 74 -13.20 12.05 -0.27
C GLY A 74 -13.96 11.61 -1.54
N HIS A 75 -13.37 11.79 -2.72
CA HIS A 75 -13.92 11.35 -3.99
C HIS A 75 -13.51 9.90 -4.32
N TYR A 76 -13.28 9.08 -3.30
CA TYR A 76 -13.01 7.67 -3.53
C TYR A 76 -14.31 6.99 -3.98
N GLN A 77 -14.39 6.71 -5.27
CA GLN A 77 -15.30 5.69 -5.77
C GLN A 77 -14.49 4.40 -5.87
N PRO A 78 -14.94 3.31 -5.23
CA PRO A 78 -14.37 1.99 -5.47
C PRO A 78 -14.47 1.72 -6.97
N THR A 79 -13.34 1.75 -7.67
CA THR A 79 -13.28 1.36 -9.08
C THR A 79 -13.41 -0.15 -9.13
N LYS A 80 -14.64 -0.64 -9.11
CA LYS A 80 -14.97 -1.98 -9.59
C LYS A 80 -16.31 -1.90 -10.31
N PRO A 81 -16.38 -2.42 -11.53
CA PRO A 81 -16.99 -3.71 -11.73
C PRO A 81 -16.00 -4.80 -11.28
N ARG A 82 -16.51 -5.85 -10.65
CA ARG A 82 -15.86 -7.18 -10.73
C ARG A 82 -15.93 -7.60 -12.21
N SER A 83 -15.12 -7.01 -13.08
CA SER A 83 -14.85 -7.60 -14.38
C SER A 83 -13.69 -8.56 -14.17
N TYR A 84 -13.99 -9.74 -13.63
CA TYR A 84 -13.37 -10.91 -14.23
C TYR A 84 -13.77 -10.81 -15.70
N GLY A 85 -12.78 -10.70 -16.60
CA GLY A 85 -13.03 -10.52 -18.03
C GLY A 85 -14.16 -11.45 -18.48
N GLU A 86 -15.08 -10.92 -19.28
CA GLU A 86 -16.18 -11.68 -19.87
C GLU A 86 -15.69 -13.06 -20.30
N ILE A 87 -16.12 -14.11 -19.58
CA ILE A 87 -15.88 -15.48 -19.99
C ILE A 87 -16.83 -15.72 -21.17
N ARG A 88 -16.36 -15.43 -22.39
CA ARG A 88 -16.99 -15.94 -23.60
C ARG A 88 -16.59 -17.40 -23.76
N PHE A 89 -17.50 -18.29 -23.39
CA PHE A 89 -17.40 -19.70 -23.75
C PHE A 89 -17.67 -19.85 -25.26
N PRO A 90 -16.78 -20.47 -26.05
CA PRO A 90 -17.15 -20.96 -27.37
C PRO A 90 -18.17 -22.09 -27.21
N SER A 91 -19.27 -22.03 -27.96
CA SER A 91 -20.23 -23.13 -28.07
C SER A 91 -19.73 -24.11 -29.12
N ASP A 92 -19.43 -25.34 -28.71
CA ASP A 92 -19.37 -26.53 -29.58
C ASP A 92 -20.28 -27.61 -28.97
#